data_AF-A0AAW4TSJ2-F1
#
_entry.id   AF-A0AAW4TSJ2-F1
#
_cell.length_a   1.000
_cell.length_b   1.000
_cell.length_c   1.000
_cell.angle_alpha   90.00
_cell.angle_beta   90.00
_cell.angle_gamma   90.00
#
_symmetry.space_group_name_H-M   'P 1'
#
loop_
_entity.id
_entity.type
_entity.pdbx_description
1 polymer ?
#
loop_
_entity_poly.entity_id
_entity_poly.type
_entity_poly.pdbx_seq_one_letter_code
_entity_poly.pdbx_strand_id
1 'polypeptide(L)' 'MRDEYDFSDAKANPYVVTARRPVTMNLAGQAIDYFKDMSKETGIPYQNLINLYLVQCAREHKKLEFV' A
#
# COMPACT_ATOMS: atom_id res chain seq x y z
N MET A 1 -12.85 7.49 -35.49
CA MET A 1 -12.20 7.87 -34.21
C MET A 1 -11.53 9.21 -34.46
N ARG A 2 -11.55 10.17 -33.52
CA ARG A 2 -10.93 11.49 -33.73
C ARG A 2 -9.40 11.38 -33.59
N ASP A 3 -8.68 12.12 -34.42
CA ASP A 3 -7.21 12.07 -34.47
C ASP A 3 -6.56 12.79 -33.27
N GLU A 4 -7.20 13.83 -32.72
CA GLU A 4 -6.72 14.51 -31.52
C GLU A 4 -7.87 14.91 -30.58
N TYR A 5 -7.57 14.86 -29.28
CA TYR A 5 -8.44 15.31 -28.21
C TYR A 5 -7.75 16.43 -27.44
N ASP A 6 -8.45 17.55 -27.29
CA ASP A 6 -8.03 18.66 -26.45
C ASP A 6 -8.41 18.37 -24.99
N PHE A 7 -7.39 18.33 -24.12
CA PHE A 7 -7.51 18.03 -22.70
C PHE A 7 -7.31 19.27 -21.81
N SER A 8 -7.35 20.48 -22.38
CA SER A 8 -7.10 21.72 -21.63
C SER A 8 -8.06 21.93 -20.46
N ASP A 9 -9.29 21.39 -20.55
CA ASP A 9 -10.32 21.44 -19.50
C ASP A 9 -10.53 20.10 -18.77
N ALA A 10 -9.58 19.16 -18.88
CA ALA A 10 -9.70 17.84 -18.26
C ALA A 10 -9.65 17.94 -16.72
N LYS A 11 -10.69 17.44 -16.06
CA LYS A 11 -10.73 17.31 -14.60
C LYS A 11 -9.89 16.12 -14.15
N ALA A 12 -9.13 16.30 -13.07
CA ALA A 12 -8.38 15.21 -12.44
C ALA A 12 -9.32 14.05 -12.10
N ASN A 13 -8.97 12.85 -12.57
CA ASN A 13 -9.82 11.68 -12.42
C ASN A 13 -9.97 11.34 -10.92
N PRO A 14 -11.20 11.38 -10.35
CA PRO A 14 -11.42 11.07 -8.94
C PRO A 14 -11.14 9.59 -8.60
N TYR A 15 -11.03 8.73 -9.62
CA TYR A 15 -10.67 7.31 -9.51
C TYR A 15 -9.17 7.06 -9.69
N VAL A 16 -8.32 8.09 -9.71
CA VAL A 16 -6.87 7.84 -9.56
C VAL A 16 -6.63 7.37 -8.13
N VAL A 17 -6.87 6.09 -7.89
CA VAL A 17 -6.50 5.37 -6.67
C VAL A 17 -5.03 5.65 -6.47
N THR A 18 -4.70 6.28 -5.34
CA THR A 18 -3.36 6.74 -4.97
C THR A 18 -2.29 5.84 -5.57
N ALA A 19 -1.48 6.38 -6.49
CA ALA A 19 -0.57 5.57 -7.31
C ALA A 19 0.31 4.69 -6.40
N ARG A 20 0.09 3.37 -6.46
CA ARG A 20 0.93 2.41 -5.74
C ARG A 20 2.34 2.54 -6.29
N ARG A 21 3.28 2.92 -5.43
CA ARG A 21 4.70 2.97 -5.79
C ARG A 21 5.31 1.62 -5.44
N PRO A 22 5.83 0.85 -6.41
CA PRO A 22 6.53 -0.39 -6.10
C PRO A 22 7.80 -0.05 -5.32
N VAL A 23 8.02 -0.77 -4.22
CA VAL A 23 9.21 -0.64 -3.39
C VAL A 23 9.80 -2.03 -3.15
N THR A 24 11.12 -2.14 -3.27
CA THR A 24 11.87 -3.32 -2.85
C THR A 24 12.45 -3.02 -1.48
N MET A 25 12.07 -3.79 -0.47
CA MET A 25 12.58 -3.63 0.89
C MET A 25 12.92 -4.98 1.51
N ASN A 26 13.98 -5.00 2.31
CA ASN A 26 14.31 -6.17 3.13
C ASN A 26 13.44 -6.15 4.39
N LEU A 27 12.80 -7.27 4.67
CA LEU A 27 12.00 -7.49 5.87
C LEU A 27 12.65 -8.56 6.73
N ALA A 28 12.57 -8.42 8.05
CA ALA A 28 13.01 -9.46 8.96
C ALA A 28 12.17 -10.73 8.74
N GLY A 29 12.81 -11.91 8.76
CA GLY A 29 12.13 -13.19 8.54
C GLY A 29 10.93 -13.38 9.48
N GLN A 30 11.11 -13.05 10.76
CA GLN A 30 10.03 -13.08 11.76
C GLN A 30 8.80 -12.24 11.41
N ALA A 31 9.00 -11.08 10.75
CA ALA A 31 7.88 -10.24 10.32
C ALA A 31 7.14 -10.90 9.15
N ILE A 32 7.88 -11.49 8.21
CA ILE A 32 7.28 -12.22 7.08
C ILE A 32 6.45 -13.39 7.58
N ASP A 33 6.98 -14.19 8.52
CA ASP A 33 6.29 -15.36 9.06
C ASP A 33 5.02 -14.95 9.82
N TYR A 34 5.10 -13.90 10.65
CA TYR A 34 3.93 -13.32 11.33
C TYR A 34 2.80 -12.95 10.36
N PHE A 35 3.10 -12.22 9.28
CA PHE A 35 2.08 -11.83 8.32
C PHE A 35 1.59 -12.99 7.44
N LYS A 36 2.42 -14.02 7.21
CA LYS A 36 1.98 -15.25 6.54
C LYS A 36 0.98 -16.04 7.38
N ASP A 37 1.19 -16.13 8.68
CA ASP A 37 0.24 -16.81 9.56
C ASP A 37 -1.07 -16.04 9.66
N MET A 38 -1.02 -14.71 9.81
CA MET A 38 -2.21 -13.85 9.75
C MET A 38 -2.93 -13.93 8.39
N SER A 39 -2.20 -14.14 7.30
CA SER A 39 -2.78 -14.34 5.97
C SER A 39 -3.62 -15.62 5.89
N LYS A 40 -3.20 -16.69 6.57
CA LYS A 40 -3.97 -17.96 6.63
C LYS A 40 -5.29 -17.78 7.38
N GLU A 41 -5.30 -16.96 8.44
CA GLU A 41 -6.49 -16.71 9.25
C GLU A 41 -7.48 -15.76 8.58
N THR A 42 -6.98 -14.68 7.97
CA THR A 42 -7.80 -13.61 7.40
C THR A 42 -8.18 -13.83 5.93
N GLY A 43 -7.46 -14.71 5.23
CA GLY A 43 -7.57 -14.89 3.78
C GLY A 43 -7.01 -13.73 2.95
N ILE A 44 -6.44 -12.69 3.58
CA ILE A 44 -5.84 -11.55 2.90
C ILE A 44 -4.37 -11.85 2.61
N PRO A 45 -3.84 -11.60 1.40
CA PRO A 45 -2.42 -11.80 1.10
C PRO A 45 -1.50 -11.06 2.08
N TYR A 46 -0.43 -11.72 2.55
CA TYR A 46 0.50 -11.15 3.53
C TYR A 46 1.11 -9.80 3.09
N GLN A 47 1.35 -9.59 1.79
CA GLN A 47 1.83 -8.30 1.27
C GLN A 47 0.80 -7.18 1.47
N ASN A 48 -0.49 -7.48 1.30
CA ASN A 48 -1.55 -6.51 1.54
C ASN A 48 -1.67 -6.21 3.04
N LEU A 49 -1.54 -7.22 3.91
CA LEU A 49 -1.53 -7.04 5.37
C LEU A 49 -0.38 -6.14 5.82
N ILE A 50 0.85 -6.37 5.32
CA ILE A 50 2.00 -5.51 5.58
C ILE A 50 1.68 -4.07 5.21
N ASN A 51 1.16 -3.84 4.01
CA ASN A 51 0.81 -2.50 3.56
C ASN A 51 -0.27 -1.85 4.45
N LEU A 52 -1.32 -2.59 4.82
CA LEU A 52 -2.38 -2.09 5.70
C LEU A 52 -1.84 -1.66 7.07
N TYR A 53 -0.94 -2.46 7.65
CA TYR A 53 -0.29 -2.14 8.92
C TYR A 53 0.63 -0.92 8.81
N LEU A 54 1.37 -0.76 7.71
CA LEU A 54 2.19 0.43 7.48
C LEU A 54 1.33 1.70 7.33
N VAL A 55 0.18 1.60 6.64
CA VAL A 55 -0.78 2.72 6.55
C VAL A 55 -1.37 3.03 7.92
N GLN A 56 -1.72 2.02 8.71
CA GLN A 56 -2.20 2.22 10.07
C GLN A 56 -1.14 2.90 10.96
N CYS A 57 0.11 2.46 10.88
CA CYS A 57 1.24 3.05 11.58
C CYS A 57 1.38 4.55 11.26
N ALA A 58 1.28 4.92 9.98
CA ALA A 58 1.30 6.32 9.54
C ALA A 58 0.09 7.12 10.04
N ARG A 59 -1.12 6.53 10.00
CA ARG A 59 -2.36 7.17 10.50
C ARG A 59 -2.32 7.43 12.00
N GLU A 60 -1.74 6.51 12.76
CA GLU A 60 -1.62 6.61 14.21
C GLU A 60 -0.40 7.45 14.64
N HIS A 61 0.38 7.96 13.69
CA HIS A 61 1.63 8.68 13.95
C HIS A 61 2.58 7.92 14.89
N LYS A 62 2.60 6.59 14.79
CA LYS A 62 3.47 5.73 15.58
C LYS A 62 4.93 6.09 15.29
N LYS A 63 5.68 6.36 16.35
CA LYS A 63 7.12 6.60 16.30
C LYS A 63 7.84 5.36 16.78
N LEU A 64 9.02 5.11 16.21
CA LEU A 64 9.90 4.07 16.70
C LEU A 64 10.36 4.45 18.11
N GLU A 65 10.11 3.57 19.06
CA GLU A 65 10.72 3.63 20.38
C GLU A 65 11.94 2.72 20.36
N PHE A 66 13.11 3.31 20.57
CA PHE A 66 14.33 2.54 20.79
C PHE A 66 14.32 2.08 22.24
N VAL A 67 14.09 0.79 22.45
CA VAL A 67 14.25 0.12 23.75
C VAL A 67 15.66 -0.45 23.82
#